data_AF-A0A848FR97-F1
#
_entry.id   AF-A0A848FR97-F1
#
_cell.length_a   1.000
_cell.length_b   1.000
_cell.length_c   1.000
_cell.angle_alpha   90.00
_cell.angle_beta   90.00
_cell.angle_gamma   90.00
#
_symmetry.space_group_name_H-M   'P 1'
#
loop_
_entity.id
_entity.type
_entity.pdbx_description
1 polymer ?
#
loop_
_entity_poly.entity_id
_entity_poly.type
_entity_poly.pdbx_seq_one_letter_code
_entity_poly.pdbx_strand_id
1 'polypeptide(L)' 'MKAKHALFLLAIGFVLEFLGSWIRIMHWAKSDYWTIAGILLKIAGVVLLAYKIVTYPGWKNFWNR' A
#
# COMPACT_ATOMS: atom_id res chain seq x y z
N MET A 1 -6.84 6.22 13.06
CA MET A 1 -6.11 6.42 11.78
C MET A 1 -6.92 7.25 10.80
N LYS A 2 -6.49 8.46 10.40
CA LYS A 2 -7.13 9.21 9.29
C LYS A 2 -6.82 8.50 7.96
N ALA A 3 -7.73 8.52 6.97
CA ALA A 3 -7.54 7.78 5.70
C ALA A 3 -6.25 8.17 4.97
N LYS A 4 -5.79 9.41 5.19
CA LYS A 4 -4.48 9.91 4.76
C LYS A 4 -3.29 9.00 5.13
N HIS A 5 -3.33 8.28 6.25
CA HIS A 5 -2.22 7.41 6.65
C HIS A 5 -2.16 6.13 5.79
N ALA A 6 -3.31 5.57 5.43
CA ALA A 6 -3.38 4.43 4.51
C ALA A 6 -2.93 4.83 3.10
N LEU A 7 -3.35 6.01 2.63
CA LEU A 7 -2.89 6.60 1.37
C LEU A 7 -1.38 6.86 1.38
N PHE A 8 -0.84 7.38 2.49
CA PHE A 8 0.60 7.63 2.62
C PHE A 8 1.41 6.32 2.58
N LEU A 9 0.93 5.27 3.25
CA LEU A 9 1.49 3.92 3.19
C LEU A 9 1.51 3.35 1.78
N LEU A 10 0.42 3.52 1.03
CA LEU A 10 0.35 3.10 -0.38
C LEU A 10 1.33 3.88 -1.25
N ALA A 11 1.42 5.19 -1.07
CA ALA A 11 2.33 6.04 -1.82
C ALA A 11 3.80 5.65 -1.55
N ILE A 12 4.18 5.43 -0.29
CA ILE A 12 5.53 4.97 0.06
C ILE A 12 5.80 3.58 -0.53
N GLY A 13 4.86 2.64 -0.40
CA GLY A 13 5.00 1.31 -0.98
C GLY A 13 5.18 1.35 -2.50
N PHE A 14 4.49 2.26 -3.19
CA PHE A 14 4.67 2.49 -4.62
C PHE A 14 6.06 3.02 -4.96
N VAL A 15 6.55 4.02 -4.21
CA VAL A 15 7.89 4.56 -4.41
C VAL A 15 8.98 3.50 -4.15
N LEU A 16 8.84 2.70 -3.09
CA LEU A 16 9.79 1.63 -2.79
C LEU A 16 9.83 0.55 -3.87
N GLU A 17 8.67 0.16 -4.40
CA GLU A 17 8.60 -0.83 -5.48
C GLU A 17 9.18 -0.29 -6.79
N PHE A 18 8.95 1.01 -7.08
CA PHE A 18 9.57 1.69 -8.21
C PHE A 18 11.10 1.73 -8.07
N LEU A 19 11.60 2.08 -6.89
CA LEU A 19 13.04 2.05 -6.59
C LEU A 19 13.62 0.63 -6.67
N GLY A 20 12.93 -0.38 -6.13
CA GLY A 20 13.36 -1.77 -6.24
C GLY A 20 13.43 -2.25 -7.69
N SER A 21 12.44 -1.87 -8.51
CA SER A 21 12.43 -2.18 -9.95
C SER A 21 13.56 -1.46 -10.69
N TRP A 22 13.84 -0.21 -10.34
CA TRP A 22 14.98 0.54 -10.88
C TRP A 22 16.32 -0.14 -10.54
N ILE A 23 16.52 -0.49 -9.27
CA ILE A 23 17.72 -1.19 -8.79
C ILE A 23 17.88 -2.55 -9.48
N ARG A 24 16.76 -3.24 -9.74
CA ARG A 24 16.74 -4.51 -10.48
C ARG A 24 17.23 -4.33 -11.93
N ILE A 25 16.83 -3.25 -12.60
CA ILE A 25 17.35 -2.91 -13.94
C ILE A 25 18.86 -2.64 -13.88
N MET A 26 19.33 -1.96 -12.84
CA MET A 26 20.77 -1.69 -12.62
C MET A 26 21.58 -2.94 -12.22
N HIS A 27 20.98 -4.13 -12.17
CA HIS A 27 21.63 -5.40 -11.82
C HIS A 27 22.32 -5.40 -10.44
N TRP A 28 21.86 -4.55 -9.53
CA TRP A 28 22.35 -4.54 -8.16
C TRP A 28 21.87 -5.79 -7.42
N ALA A 29 22.82 -6.48 -6.79
CA ALA A 29 22.52 -7.60 -5.92
C ALA A 29 21.54 -7.15 -4.82
N LYS A 30 20.57 -8.00 -4.47
CA LYS A 30 19.55 -7.74 -3.45
C LYS A 30 18.46 -6.71 -3.84
N SER A 31 18.24 -6.44 -5.13
CA SER A 31 17.12 -5.62 -5.60
C SER A 31 15.75 -6.16 -5.16
N ASP A 32 15.61 -7.48 -5.05
CA ASP A 32 14.36 -8.15 -4.67
C ASP A 32 13.86 -7.75 -3.27
N TYR A 33 14.75 -7.44 -2.33
CA TYR A 33 14.35 -7.04 -0.97
C TYR A 33 13.58 -5.71 -0.97
N TRP A 34 13.94 -4.78 -1.86
CA TRP A 34 13.27 -3.50 -2.00
C TRP A 34 11.87 -3.66 -2.61
N THR A 35 11.75 -4.51 -3.63
CA THR A 35 10.47 -4.84 -4.25
C THR A 35 9.55 -5.55 -3.26
N ILE A 36 10.06 -6.54 -2.50
CA ILE A 36 9.29 -7.25 -1.47
C ILE A 36 8.82 -6.29 -0.36
N ALA A 37 9.70 -5.41 0.12
CA ALA A 37 9.33 -4.41 1.12
C ALA A 37 8.23 -3.46 0.62
N GLY A 38 8.34 -3.01 -0.64
CA GLY A 38 7.32 -2.18 -1.29
C GLY A 38 5.95 -2.88 -1.38
N ILE A 39 5.95 -4.16 -1.78
CA ILE A 39 4.74 -4.99 -1.84
C ILE A 39 4.09 -5.14 -0.46
N LEU A 40 4.87 -5.45 0.58
CA LEU A 40 4.35 -5.59 1.95
C LEU A 40 3.72 -4.29 2.46
N LEU A 41 4.35 -3.14 2.19
CA LEU A 41 3.80 -1.83 2.55
C LEU A 41 2.50 -1.52 1.81
N LYS A 42 2.41 -1.87 0.51
CA LYS A 42 1.16 -1.73 -0.26
C LYS A 42 0.08 -2.63 0.30
N ILE A 43 0.37 -3.89 0.60
CA ILE A 43 -0.62 -4.82 1.20
C ILE A 43 -1.14 -4.25 2.52
N ALA A 44 -0.24 -3.81 3.41
CA ALA A 44 -0.63 -3.20 4.68
C ALA A 44 -1.49 -1.94 4.47
N GLY A 45 -1.10 -1.08 3.52
CA GLY A 45 -1.86 0.11 3.14
C GLY A 45 -3.27 -0.21 2.62
N VAL A 46 -3.39 -1.19 1.71
CA VAL A 46 -4.68 -1.65 1.15
C VAL A 46 -5.56 -2.23 2.25
N VAL A 47 -5.04 -3.10 3.11
CA VAL A 47 -5.79 -3.70 4.22
C VAL A 47 -6.33 -2.63 5.16
N LEU A 48 -5.51 -1.64 5.52
CA LEU A 48 -5.93 -0.53 6.37
C LEU A 48 -6.99 0.35 5.70
N LEU A 49 -6.88 0.57 4.39
CA LEU A 49 -7.85 1.35 3.63
C LEU A 49 -9.19 0.59 3.52
N ALA A 50 -9.14 -0.70 3.21
CA ALA A 50 -10.32 -1.58 3.16
C ALA A 50 -11.02 -1.65 4.52
N TYR A 51 -10.29 -1.88 5.61
CA TYR A 51 -10.83 -1.86 6.96
C TYR A 51 -11.54 -0.53 7.26
N LYS A 52 -10.95 0.58 6.82
CA LYS A 52 -11.51 1.90 7.02
C LYS A 52 -12.77 2.16 6.18
N ILE A 53 -12.83 1.64 4.96
CA ILE A 53 -14.04 1.72 4.13
C ILE A 53 -15.17 0.93 4.77
N VAL A 54 -14.90 -0.31 5.21
CA VAL A 54 -15.93 -1.18 5.81
C VAL A 54 -16.45 -0.61 7.14
N THR A 55 -15.60 0.04 7.92
CA THR A 55 -16.00 0.72 9.18
C THR A 55 -16.60 2.12 8.98
N TYR A 56 -16.64 2.63 7.75
CA TYR A 56 -17.23 3.95 7.48
C TYR A 56 -18.77 3.87 7.56
N PRO A 57 -19.45 4.71 8.35
CA PRO A 57 -20.90 4.66 8.51
C PRO A 57 -21.67 4.83 7.19
N GLY A 58 -21.11 5.57 6.21
CA GLY A 58 -21.69 5.67 4.87
C GLY A 58 -21.63 4.37 4.07
N TRP A 59 -20.65 3.50 4.32
CA TRP A 59 -20.56 2.17 3.71
C TRP A 59 -21.66 1.24 4.25
N LYS A 60 -21.92 1.31 5.56
CA LYS A 60 -23.05 0.58 6.18
C LYS A 60 -24.39 1.03 5.60
N ASN A 61 -24.57 2.34 5.40
CA ASN A 61 -25.78 2.88 4.78
C ASN A 61 -25.92 2.53 3.30
N PHE A 62 -24.82 2.31 2.58
CA PHE A 62 -24.83 1.84 1.19
C PHE A 62 -25.31 0.39 1.07
N TRP A 63 -24.91 -0.49 2.00
CA TRP A 63 -25.30 -1.90 2.03
C TRP A 63 -26.71 -2.15 2.60
N ASN A 64 -27.19 -1.28 3.49
CA ASN A 64 -28.55 -1.37 4.05
C ASN A 64 -29.64 -0.80 3.13
N ARG A 65 -29.29 -0.46 1.89
CA ARG A 65 -30.20 0.04 0.86
C ARG A 65 -30.45 -1.05 -0.18
#